data_AF-K5XPY6-F1
#
_entry.id   AF-K5XPY6-F1
#
_cell.length_a   1.000
_cell.length_b   1.000
_cell.length_c   1.000
_cell.angle_alpha   90.00
_cell.angle_beta   90.00
_cell.angle_gamma   90.00
#
_symmetry.space_group_name_H-M   'P 1'
#
loop_
_entity.id
_entity.type
_entity.pdbx_description
1 polymer ?
#
loop_
_entity_poly.entity_id
_entity_poly.type
_entity_poly.pdbx_seq_one_letter_code
_entity_poly.pdbx_strand_id
1 'polypeptide(L)'
;MYKMAVSNVLAGISLGWSAFCTDFCIRLVITRLHSYDMIEFPFRELQNLVLDKSRRQKFLNQGILKRLPITSLNFSSNVDILQLHFRRPIAPAVNLSGRWKTSCTHERAGEWGGGKDENWTTKFAMVDLSSQCSSCCRRLERQLSDCITKSPNSLATVLFTSTVKSFIEFQFFDPDDGPSEWTYWLAYETTGEERRRLEEAAV
;
A
#
# COMPACT_ATOMS: atom_id res chain seq x y z
N MET A 1 -1.37 -31.68 7.39
CA MET A 1 -1.29 -31.45 5.93
C MET A 1 -1.65 -30.02 5.53
N TYR A 2 -2.81 -29.48 5.92
CA TYR A 2 -3.24 -28.11 5.53
C TYR A 2 -2.21 -27.02 5.88
N LYS A 3 -1.72 -26.92 7.13
CA LYS A 3 -0.71 -25.92 7.55
C LYS A 3 0.53 -25.91 6.63
N MET A 4 1.14 -27.07 6.44
CA MET A 4 2.33 -27.27 5.60
C MET A 4 2.12 -26.84 4.13
N ALA A 5 0.94 -27.13 3.56
CA ALA A 5 0.64 -26.72 2.19
C ALA A 5 0.65 -25.19 2.02
N VAL A 6 0.16 -24.43 3.00
CA VAL A 6 0.26 -22.96 2.92
C VAL A 6 1.64 -22.45 3.25
N SER A 7 2.36 -23.05 4.20
CA SER A 7 3.76 -22.66 4.43
C SER A 7 4.59 -22.79 3.14
N ASN A 8 4.39 -23.85 2.35
CA ASN A 8 5.03 -24.00 1.04
C ASN A 8 4.58 -22.93 0.04
N VAL A 9 3.29 -22.57 0.03
CA VAL A 9 2.78 -21.50 -0.84
C VAL A 9 3.34 -20.14 -0.45
N LEU A 10 3.40 -19.83 0.85
CA LEU A 10 4.02 -18.61 1.37
C LEU A 10 5.48 -18.53 0.93
N ALA A 11 6.27 -19.57 1.18
CA ALA A 11 7.67 -19.63 0.77
C ALA A 11 7.84 -19.48 -0.75
N GLY A 12 7.00 -20.13 -1.55
CA GLY A 12 7.01 -19.99 -2.99
C GLY A 12 6.69 -18.57 -3.47
N ILE A 13 5.74 -17.88 -2.83
CA ILE A 13 5.43 -16.46 -3.09
C ILE A 13 6.61 -15.58 -2.68
N SER A 14 7.22 -15.81 -1.51
CA SER A 14 8.41 -15.08 -1.04
C SER A 14 9.57 -15.17 -2.03
N LEU A 15 9.74 -16.34 -2.66
CA LEU A 15 10.79 -16.62 -3.64
C LEU A 15 10.40 -16.20 -5.07
N GLY A 16 9.18 -15.70 -5.29
CA GLY A 16 8.69 -15.27 -6.60
C GLY A 16 8.46 -16.42 -7.58
N TRP A 17 8.29 -17.65 -7.09
CA TRP A 17 8.11 -18.83 -7.94
C TRP A 17 6.74 -18.82 -8.61
N SER A 18 6.72 -18.81 -9.94
CA SER A 18 5.50 -18.65 -10.76
C SER A 18 4.41 -19.69 -10.45
N ALA A 19 4.79 -20.92 -10.10
CA ALA A 19 3.88 -22.00 -9.70
C ALA A 19 3.02 -21.64 -8.47
N PHE A 20 3.54 -20.80 -7.57
CA PHE A 20 2.89 -20.38 -6.34
C PHE A 20 2.20 -19.01 -6.46
N CYS A 21 2.39 -18.32 -7.59
CA CYS A 21 1.80 -17.02 -7.87
C CYS A 21 0.42 -17.12 -8.54
N THR A 22 -0.23 -18.28 -8.50
CA THR A 22 -1.55 -18.53 -9.13
C THR A 22 -2.69 -17.92 -8.32
N ASP A 23 -3.84 -17.66 -8.96
CA ASP A 23 -5.03 -17.12 -8.29
C ASP A 23 -5.49 -18.03 -7.13
N PHE A 24 -5.38 -19.36 -7.31
CA PHE A 24 -5.71 -20.34 -6.28
C PHE A 24 -4.80 -20.20 -5.05
N CYS A 25 -3.48 -20.09 -5.26
CA CYS A 25 -2.51 -19.91 -4.19
C CYS A 25 -2.73 -18.60 -3.43
N ILE A 26 -3.02 -17.51 -4.16
CA ILE A 26 -3.34 -16.21 -3.55
C ILE A 26 -4.60 -16.32 -2.69
N ARG A 27 -5.69 -16.90 -3.22
CA ARG A 27 -6.92 -17.11 -2.45
C ARG A 27 -6.68 -17.94 -1.19
N LEU A 28 -5.91 -19.02 -1.32
CA LEU A 28 -5.57 -19.89 -0.21
C LEU A 28 -4.84 -19.13 0.92
N VAL A 29 -3.94 -18.22 0.56
CA VAL A 29 -3.18 -17.42 1.52
C VAL A 29 -4.02 -16.31 2.16
N ILE A 30 -4.86 -15.61 1.40
CA ILE A 30 -5.65 -14.49 1.93
C ILE A 30 -6.87 -14.94 2.75
N THR A 31 -7.38 -16.17 2.59
CA THR A 31 -8.63 -16.64 3.25
C THR A 31 -8.44 -17.41 4.57
N ARG A 32 -7.20 -17.66 5.01
CA ARG A 32 -6.91 -18.45 6.22
C ARG A 32 -7.12 -17.78 7.59
N LEU A 33 -8.09 -18.30 8.32
CA LEU A 33 -8.56 -17.93 9.67
C LEU A 33 -7.56 -17.96 10.86
N HIS A 34 -6.25 -18.16 10.69
CA HIS A 34 -5.36 -18.22 11.85
C HIS A 34 -4.08 -17.42 11.67
N SER A 35 -3.77 -16.64 12.71
CA SER A 35 -2.61 -15.78 12.84
C SER A 35 -1.34 -16.56 12.53
N TYR A 36 -0.78 -16.32 11.35
CA TYR A 36 0.61 -16.64 11.09
C TYR A 36 1.48 -15.70 11.90
N ASP A 37 2.68 -16.15 12.26
CA ASP A 37 3.69 -15.25 12.77
C ASP A 37 3.87 -14.13 11.74
N MET A 38 3.58 -12.90 12.17
CA MET A 38 3.56 -11.70 11.32
C MET A 38 4.93 -11.42 10.71
N ILE A 39 5.98 -12.03 11.24
CA ILE A 39 7.35 -11.89 10.76
C ILE A 39 7.58 -12.73 9.49
N GLU A 40 6.92 -13.87 9.33
CA GLU A 40 7.17 -14.81 8.22
C GLU A 40 6.23 -14.67 7.02
N PHE A 41 5.13 -13.92 7.18
CA PHE A 41 4.18 -13.75 6.09
C PHE A 41 4.74 -12.79 5.02
N PRO A 42 4.73 -13.15 3.72
CA PRO A 42 5.37 -12.39 2.65
C PRO A 42 4.53 -11.19 2.24
N PHE A 43 4.39 -10.24 3.16
CA PHE A 43 3.49 -9.11 2.99
C PHE A 43 3.86 -8.30 1.74
N ARG A 44 5.16 -8.07 1.54
CA ARG A 44 5.70 -7.29 0.42
C ARG A 44 5.49 -8.00 -0.91
N GLU A 45 5.83 -9.28 -0.99
CA GLU A 45 5.77 -10.05 -2.23
C GLU A 45 4.31 -10.26 -2.63
N LEU A 46 3.42 -10.51 -1.67
CA LEU A 46 1.99 -10.60 -1.92
C LEU A 46 1.41 -9.26 -2.38
N GLN A 47 1.77 -8.16 -1.73
CA GLN A 47 1.34 -6.82 -2.13
C GLN A 47 1.77 -6.50 -3.57
N ASN A 48 3.05 -6.72 -3.91
CA ASN A 48 3.56 -6.52 -5.26
C ASN A 48 2.87 -7.42 -6.28
N LEU A 49 2.63 -8.68 -5.93
CA LEU A 49 2.01 -9.66 -6.81
C LEU A 49 0.56 -9.32 -7.15
N VAL A 50 -0.21 -8.87 -6.15
CA VAL A 50 -1.64 -8.61 -6.31
C VAL A 50 -1.91 -7.23 -6.90
N LEU A 51 -1.07 -6.25 -6.59
CA LEU A 51 -1.22 -4.88 -7.10
C LEU A 51 -0.50 -4.63 -8.42
N ASP A 52 0.20 -5.63 -8.95
CA ASP A 52 0.79 -5.57 -10.28
C ASP A 52 -0.24 -5.16 -11.35
N LYS A 53 0.13 -4.19 -12.17
CA LYS A 53 -0.77 -3.58 -13.16
C LYS A 53 -1.32 -4.59 -14.16
N SER A 54 -0.55 -5.63 -14.51
CA SER A 54 -0.98 -6.63 -15.50
C SER A 54 -2.08 -7.55 -14.97
N ARG A 55 -2.15 -7.77 -13.65
CA ARG A 55 -3.09 -8.70 -13.00
C ARG A 55 -4.21 -8.01 -12.22
N ARG A 56 -4.06 -6.72 -11.93
CA ARG A 56 -5.00 -5.93 -11.14
C ARG A 56 -6.45 -6.08 -11.60
N GLN A 57 -6.71 -5.88 -12.90
CA GLN A 57 -8.09 -5.95 -13.41
C GLN A 57 -8.69 -7.34 -13.26
N LYS A 58 -7.88 -8.39 -13.46
CA LYS A 58 -8.29 -9.78 -13.23
C LYS A 58 -8.70 -9.99 -11.78
N PHE A 59 -7.91 -9.50 -10.83
CA PHE A 59 -8.19 -9.66 -9.40
C PHE A 59 -9.37 -8.85 -8.89
N LEU A 60 -9.62 -7.67 -9.47
CA LEU A 60 -10.84 -6.90 -9.23
C LEU A 60 -12.07 -7.67 -9.71
N ASN A 61 -12.05 -8.17 -10.95
CA ASN A 61 -13.16 -8.95 -11.51
C ASN A 61 -13.44 -10.25 -10.72
N GLN A 62 -12.40 -10.80 -10.09
CA GLN A 62 -12.50 -12.00 -9.26
C GLN A 62 -12.87 -11.71 -7.79
N GLY A 63 -12.98 -10.44 -7.39
CA GLY A 63 -13.26 -10.05 -6.00
C GLY A 63 -12.12 -10.37 -5.02
N ILE A 64 -10.91 -10.62 -5.52
CA ILE A 64 -9.70 -10.75 -4.69
C ILE A 64 -9.28 -9.35 -4.22
N LEU A 65 -9.28 -8.41 -5.16
CA LEU A 65 -9.19 -6.99 -4.86
C LEU A 65 -10.59 -6.40 -4.81
N LYS A 66 -10.80 -5.48 -3.88
CA LYS A 66 -12.03 -4.71 -3.73
C LYS A 66 -11.71 -3.23 -3.87
N ARG A 67 -12.66 -2.42 -4.36
CA ARG A 67 -12.55 -0.96 -4.33
C ARG A 67 -13.47 -0.40 -3.26
N LEU A 68 -13.03 0.63 -2.55
CA LEU A 68 -13.86 1.32 -1.59
C LEU A 68 -13.50 2.80 -1.53
N PRO A 69 -14.46 3.68 -1.19
CA PRO A 69 -14.19 5.10 -0.99
C PRO A 69 -13.10 5.28 0.06
N ILE A 70 -12.13 6.15 -0.20
CA ILE A 70 -11.04 6.43 0.74
C ILE A 70 -11.56 6.95 2.09
N THR A 71 -12.73 7.58 2.09
CA THR A 71 -13.45 8.04 3.29
C THR A 71 -13.88 6.92 4.23
N SER A 72 -13.98 5.69 3.73
CA SER A 72 -14.33 4.52 4.53
C SER A 72 -13.16 4.00 5.36
N LEU A 73 -11.92 4.42 5.06
CA LEU A 73 -10.71 3.98 5.74
C LEU A 73 -10.43 4.85 6.97
N ASN A 74 -10.14 4.21 8.11
CA ASN A 74 -9.76 4.91 9.32
C ASN A 74 -8.25 4.93 9.54
N PHE A 75 -7.55 5.91 8.98
CA PHE A 75 -6.10 6.00 9.09
C PHE A 75 -5.57 6.30 10.51
N SER A 76 -6.44 6.41 11.53
CA SER A 76 -6.01 6.45 12.93
C SER A 76 -5.56 5.07 13.46
N SER A 77 -5.80 3.99 12.73
CA SER A 77 -5.40 2.63 13.10
C SER A 77 -3.92 2.37 12.81
N ASN A 78 -3.35 1.29 13.37
CA ASN A 78 -1.95 0.95 13.20
C ASN A 78 -1.61 0.70 11.72
N VAL A 79 -0.79 1.59 11.14
CA VAL A 79 -0.22 1.46 9.80
C VAL A 79 1.22 1.02 9.93
N ASP A 80 1.52 -0.22 9.54
CA ASP A 80 2.83 -0.82 9.81
C ASP A 80 3.89 -0.43 8.78
N ILE A 81 3.58 -0.64 7.50
CA ILE A 81 4.53 -0.43 6.42
C ILE A 81 3.87 0.41 5.35
N LEU A 82 4.51 1.52 5.06
CA LEU A 82 4.12 2.42 4.00
C LEU A 82 5.22 2.44 2.94
N GLN A 83 4.85 2.01 1.74
CA GLN A 83 5.63 2.27 0.55
C GLN A 83 4.98 3.42 -0.21
N LEU A 84 5.81 4.38 -0.61
CA LEU A 84 5.38 5.58 -1.31
C LEU A 84 6.08 5.64 -2.66
N HIS A 85 5.31 5.82 -3.71
CA HIS A 85 5.80 6.14 -5.04
C HIS A 85 5.38 7.55 -5.42
N PHE A 86 6.37 8.34 -5.77
CA PHE A 86 6.20 9.68 -6.28
C PHE A 86 6.47 9.67 -7.77
N ARG A 87 5.54 10.22 -8.54
CA ARG A 87 5.70 10.42 -9.97
C ARG A 87 5.28 11.82 -10.35
N ARG A 88 6.10 12.50 -11.15
CA ARG A 88 5.78 13.82 -11.69
C ARG A 88 5.93 13.82 -13.22
N PRO A 89 5.09 14.57 -13.95
CA PRO A 89 5.33 14.87 -15.35
C PRO A 89 6.63 15.68 -15.51
N ILE A 90 7.39 15.38 -16.56
CA ILE A 90 8.59 16.12 -16.95
C ILE A 90 8.15 17.55 -17.32
N ALA A 91 8.32 18.51 -16.41
CA ALA A 91 7.97 19.91 -16.62
C ALA A 91 9.11 20.81 -16.10
N PRO A 92 9.30 22.02 -16.69
CA PRO A 92 10.38 22.91 -16.28
C PRO A 92 10.28 23.23 -14.79
N ALA A 93 11.43 23.20 -14.12
CA ALA A 93 11.56 23.30 -12.67
C ALA A 93 10.95 24.59 -12.09
N VAL A 94 9.65 24.57 -11.79
CA VAL A 94 9.03 25.57 -10.91
C VAL A 94 9.50 25.29 -9.48
N ASN A 95 10.03 26.31 -8.82
CA ASN A 95 10.59 26.28 -7.47
C ASN A 95 9.75 25.42 -6.50
N LEU A 96 10.34 24.30 -6.11
CA LEU A 96 9.73 23.24 -5.30
C LEU A 96 9.81 23.61 -3.81
N SER A 97 8.82 24.34 -3.30
CA SER A 97 8.67 24.58 -1.85
C SER A 97 8.28 23.32 -1.07
N GLY A 98 7.80 22.26 -1.74
CA GLY A 98 7.46 20.95 -1.16
C GLY A 98 8.60 19.92 -1.06
N ARG A 99 9.87 20.35 -1.18
CA ARG A 99 11.05 19.46 -1.18
C ARG A 99 10.95 18.37 -0.10
N TRP A 100 11.35 17.17 -0.48
CA TRP A 100 11.71 16.13 0.47
C TRP A 100 12.59 16.73 1.55
N LYS A 101 12.18 16.62 2.82
CA LYS A 101 12.97 17.20 3.91
C LYS A 101 14.33 16.51 3.92
N THR A 102 15.41 17.28 3.97
CA THR A 102 16.77 16.74 4.04
C THR A 102 17.01 15.89 5.29
N SER A 103 16.19 16.07 6.33
CA SER A 103 16.18 15.24 7.54
C SER A 103 15.58 13.85 7.34
N CYS A 104 14.95 13.57 6.19
CA CYS A 104 14.40 12.26 5.85
C CYS A 104 15.53 11.34 5.38
N THR A 105 15.97 10.42 6.24
CA THR A 105 17.13 9.53 6.01
C THR A 105 16.77 8.18 5.38
N HIS A 106 15.50 7.93 5.08
CA HIS A 106 15.06 6.67 4.50
C HIS A 106 15.51 6.53 3.05
N GLU A 107 15.83 5.29 2.69
CA GLU A 107 16.33 4.95 1.37
C GLU A 107 15.32 5.28 0.28
N ARG A 108 15.85 5.77 -0.85
CA ARG A 108 15.07 6.07 -2.05
C ARG A 108 15.62 5.25 -3.20
N ALA A 109 14.73 4.51 -3.85
CA ALA A 109 15.00 3.81 -5.09
C ALA A 109 14.47 4.62 -6.27
N GLY A 110 15.22 4.66 -7.38
CA GLY A 110 14.91 5.46 -8.57
C GLY A 110 15.91 6.59 -8.79
N GLU A 111 15.71 7.39 -9.83
CA GLU A 111 16.50 8.60 -10.06
C GLU A 111 15.98 9.71 -9.13
N TRP A 112 16.87 10.26 -8.31
CA TRP A 112 16.57 11.37 -7.41
C TRP A 112 17.83 12.22 -7.17
N GLY A 113 17.65 13.50 -6.87
CA GLY A 113 18.72 14.49 -6.78
C GLY A 113 19.08 15.15 -8.11
N GLY A 114 19.82 16.26 -8.06
CA GLY A 114 20.36 16.92 -9.26
C GLY A 114 19.31 17.38 -10.30
N GLY A 115 18.06 17.61 -9.90
CA GLY A 115 16.96 17.96 -10.81
C GLY A 115 16.21 16.78 -11.43
N LYS A 116 16.51 15.54 -11.01
CA LYS A 116 15.91 14.30 -11.52
C LYS A 116 14.86 13.69 -10.58
N ASP A 117 14.24 14.48 -9.71
CA ASP A 117 13.29 14.01 -8.69
C ASP A 117 11.90 13.64 -9.26
N GLU A 118 11.84 13.08 -10.47
CA GLU A 118 10.59 12.89 -11.21
C GLU A 118 9.90 11.56 -10.92
N ASN A 119 10.66 10.53 -10.55
CA ASN A 119 10.15 9.18 -10.35
C ASN A 119 11.00 8.40 -9.34
N TRP A 120 10.50 8.27 -8.12
CA TRP A 120 11.20 7.54 -7.06
C TRP A 120 10.22 6.88 -6.10
N THR A 121 10.74 5.88 -5.38
CA THR A 121 10.00 5.13 -4.38
C THR A 121 10.77 5.13 -3.07
N THR A 122 10.07 5.15 -1.94
CA THR A 122 10.67 5.03 -0.61
C THR A 122 9.77 4.24 0.32
N LYS A 123 10.30 3.89 1.49
CA LYS A 123 9.60 3.14 2.52
C LYS A 123 9.80 3.78 3.88
N PHE A 124 8.74 3.84 4.67
CA PHE A 124 8.78 4.26 6.07
C PHE A 124 7.64 3.60 6.85
N ALA A 125 7.71 3.64 8.19
CA ALA A 125 6.70 3.10 9.09
C ALA A 125 6.00 4.22 9.87
N MET A 126 4.72 4.05 10.21
CA MET A 126 4.00 4.99 11.08
C MET A 126 4.07 4.60 12.56
N VAL A 127 4.37 3.34 12.90
CA VAL A 127 4.35 2.83 14.30
C VAL A 127 5.71 2.22 14.73
N ASP A 128 6.15 2.58 15.94
CA ASP A 128 7.16 1.98 16.84
C ASP A 128 8.32 1.14 16.27
N LEU A 129 8.98 1.65 15.23
CA LEU A 129 10.33 1.23 14.91
C LEU A 129 11.21 2.47 14.80
N SER A 130 12.50 2.31 15.04
CA SER A 130 13.57 3.31 14.88
C SER A 130 13.66 3.97 13.48
N SER A 131 12.70 3.68 12.60
CA SER A 131 12.50 4.14 11.22
C SER A 131 11.31 5.10 11.05
N GLN A 132 10.64 5.53 12.13
CA GLN A 132 9.53 6.51 12.04
C GLN A 132 10.05 7.87 11.55
N CYS A 133 9.63 8.30 10.37
CA CYS A 133 9.91 9.65 9.87
C CYS A 133 8.71 10.55 10.14
N SER A 134 8.76 11.32 11.23
CA SER A 134 7.68 12.23 11.63
C SER A 134 7.27 13.22 10.54
N SER A 135 8.21 13.63 9.69
CA SER A 135 7.93 14.53 8.58
C SER A 135 7.14 13.86 7.45
N CYS A 136 7.42 12.60 7.14
CA CYS A 136 6.69 11.84 6.13
C CYS A 136 5.33 11.36 6.64
N CYS A 137 5.22 11.03 7.92
CA CYS A 137 3.95 10.71 8.57
C CYS A 137 3.01 11.92 8.53
N ARG A 138 3.47 13.11 8.97
CA ARG A 138 2.67 14.34 8.88
C ARG A 138 2.28 14.71 7.45
N ARG A 139 3.17 14.45 6.47
CA ARG A 139 2.85 14.67 5.05
C ARG A 139 1.72 13.77 4.60
N LEU A 140 1.79 12.48 4.92
CA LEU A 140 0.73 11.51 4.62
C LEU A 140 -0.60 11.95 5.25
N GLU A 141 -0.61 12.28 6.55
CA GLU A 141 -1.82 12.71 7.25
C GLU A 141 -2.48 13.92 6.58
N ARG A 142 -1.68 14.93 6.22
CA ARG A 142 -2.15 16.10 5.49
C ARG A 142 -2.73 15.70 4.13
N GLN A 143 -1.98 14.94 3.34
CA GLN A 143 -2.37 14.52 2.00
C GLN A 143 -3.63 13.65 1.99
N LEU A 144 -3.78 12.76 2.98
CA LEU A 144 -4.99 11.97 3.18
C LEU A 144 -6.18 12.85 3.52
N SER A 145 -6.01 13.79 4.44
CA SER A 145 -7.06 14.75 4.83
C SER A 145 -7.51 15.59 3.64
N ASP A 146 -6.56 16.07 2.84
CA ASP A 146 -6.82 16.81 1.61
C ASP A 146 -7.54 15.94 0.57
N CYS A 147 -7.10 14.69 0.38
CA CYS A 147 -7.72 13.75 -0.55
C CYS A 147 -9.17 13.45 -0.17
N ILE A 148 -9.43 13.17 1.11
CA ILE A 148 -10.78 12.93 1.65
C ILE A 148 -11.68 14.16 1.46
N THR A 149 -11.15 15.37 1.71
CA THR A 149 -11.92 16.61 1.65
C THR A 149 -12.18 17.08 0.22
N LYS A 150 -11.16 17.05 -0.64
CA LYS A 150 -11.22 17.57 -2.01
C LYS A 150 -11.79 16.56 -3.00
N SER A 151 -11.60 15.26 -2.74
CA SER A 151 -11.98 14.16 -3.63
C SER A 151 -12.58 12.98 -2.86
N PRO A 152 -13.73 13.14 -2.20
CA PRO A 152 -14.34 12.10 -1.34
C PRO A 152 -14.69 10.82 -2.11
N ASN A 153 -14.90 10.92 -3.42
CA ASN A 153 -15.20 9.78 -4.30
C ASN A 153 -13.94 9.03 -4.78
N SER A 154 -12.75 9.41 -4.31
CA SER A 154 -11.52 8.69 -4.62
C SER A 154 -11.60 7.26 -4.08
N LEU A 155 -11.26 6.29 -4.94
CA LEU A 155 -11.32 4.89 -4.58
C LEU A 155 -9.94 4.40 -4.15
N ALA A 156 -9.88 3.73 -3.00
CA ALA A 156 -8.78 2.88 -2.61
C ALA A 156 -9.03 1.46 -3.11
N THR A 157 -7.96 0.79 -3.52
CA THR A 157 -7.96 -0.65 -3.82
C THR A 157 -7.47 -1.41 -2.61
N VAL A 158 -8.24 -2.37 -2.14
CA VAL A 158 -7.96 -3.10 -0.90
C VAL A 158 -7.88 -4.60 -1.16
N LEU A 159 -6.83 -5.22 -0.63
CA LEU A 159 -6.70 -6.66 -0.48
C LEU A 159 -6.97 -7.01 0.98
N PHE A 160 -8.14 -7.59 1.25
CA PHE A 160 -8.44 -8.13 2.56
C PHE A 160 -7.68 -9.44 2.76
N THR A 161 -6.89 -9.54 3.82
CA THR A 161 -6.33 -10.81 4.25
C THR A 161 -6.96 -11.20 5.57
N SER A 162 -7.01 -12.50 5.81
CA SER A 162 -7.45 -13.16 7.05
C SER A 162 -6.47 -13.04 8.21
N THR A 163 -5.25 -12.56 7.93
CA THR A 163 -4.41 -11.99 8.97
C THR A 163 -5.04 -10.67 9.40
N VAL A 164 -4.76 -10.17 10.60
CA VAL A 164 -5.29 -8.88 11.09
C VAL A 164 -4.92 -7.70 10.17
N LYS A 165 -4.16 -7.92 9.09
CA LYS A 165 -3.76 -6.92 8.10
C LYS A 165 -4.57 -6.99 6.80
N SER A 166 -4.92 -5.82 6.30
CA SER A 166 -5.34 -5.59 4.92
C SER A 166 -4.29 -4.75 4.20
N PHE A 167 -4.18 -4.90 2.87
CA PHE A 167 -3.33 -4.01 2.08
C PHE A 167 -4.17 -3.01 1.36
N ILE A 168 -3.74 -1.76 1.39
CA ILE A 168 -4.45 -0.66 0.77
C ILE A 168 -3.50 -0.02 -0.23
N GLU A 169 -3.99 0.17 -1.45
CA GLU A 169 -3.41 1.07 -2.42
C GLU A 169 -4.36 2.22 -2.65
N PHE A 170 -3.86 3.45 -2.62
CA PHE A 170 -4.60 4.58 -3.15
C PHE A 170 -3.65 5.53 -3.85
N GLN A 171 -4.22 6.25 -4.81
CA GLN A 171 -3.51 7.15 -5.68
C GLN A 171 -4.26 8.47 -5.75
N PHE A 172 -3.52 9.57 -5.67
CA PHE A 172 -4.11 10.90 -5.80
C PHE A 172 -3.10 11.88 -6.40
N PHE A 173 -3.63 13.01 -6.88
CA PHE A 173 -2.85 14.16 -7.28
C PHE A 173 -2.84 15.16 -6.13
N ASP A 174 -1.66 15.59 -5.70
CA ASP A 174 -1.55 16.63 -4.66
C ASP A 174 -1.61 18.00 -5.35
N PRO A 175 -2.72 18.75 -5.21
CA PRO A 175 -2.87 20.04 -5.87
C PRO A 175 -1.85 21.06 -5.38
N ASP A 176 -1.29 20.89 -4.18
CA ASP A 176 -0.31 21.81 -3.60
C ASP A 176 1.10 21.56 -4.15
N ASP A 177 1.38 20.34 -4.65
CA ASP A 177 2.65 19.94 -5.28
C ASP A 177 2.57 19.90 -6.83
N GLY A 178 1.49 20.44 -7.42
CA GLY A 178 1.27 20.53 -8.87
C GLY A 178 0.74 19.24 -9.50
N PRO A 179 1.12 18.86 -10.74
CA PRO A 179 0.59 17.66 -11.42
C PRO A 179 1.25 16.37 -10.90
N SER A 180 1.73 16.37 -9.66
CA SER A 180 2.45 15.26 -9.04
C SER A 180 1.47 14.18 -8.61
N GLU A 181 1.71 12.96 -9.07
CA GLU A 181 0.96 11.75 -8.77
C GLU A 181 1.65 11.03 -7.60
N TRP A 182 0.89 10.79 -6.55
CA TRP A 182 1.34 10.06 -5.37
C TRP A 182 0.58 8.73 -5.28
N THR A 183 1.32 7.63 -5.16
CA THR A 183 0.75 6.32 -4.89
C THR A 183 1.27 5.82 -3.56
N TYR A 184 0.34 5.49 -2.67
CA TYR A 184 0.62 4.93 -1.36
C TYR A 184 0.19 3.49 -1.31
N TRP A 185 1.06 2.65 -0.76
CA TRP A 185 0.77 1.28 -0.41
C TRP A 185 0.95 1.09 1.09
N LEU A 186 -0.12 0.66 1.74
CA LEU A 186 -0.20 0.53 3.19
C LEU A 186 -0.45 -0.91 3.57
N ALA A 187 0.24 -1.39 4.61
CA ALA A 187 -0.24 -2.49 5.43
C ALA A 187 -1.04 -1.90 6.60
N TYR A 188 -2.33 -2.20 6.62
CA TYR A 188 -3.32 -1.61 7.52
C TYR A 188 -3.86 -2.68 8.46
N GLU A 189 -3.68 -2.51 9.77
CA GLU A 189 -4.25 -3.43 10.75
C GLU A 189 -5.76 -3.16 10.89
N THR A 190 -6.58 -4.14 10.51
CA THR A 190 -8.04 -4.12 10.60
C THR A 190 -8.52 -5.03 11.71
N THR A 191 -9.38 -4.53 12.58
CA THR A 191 -10.16 -5.41 13.46
C THR A 191 -11.18 -6.23 12.64
N GLY A 192 -11.67 -7.34 13.20
CA GLY A 192 -12.68 -8.16 12.51
C GLY A 192 -13.98 -7.41 12.22
N GLU A 193 -14.38 -6.48 13.09
CA GLU A 193 -15.56 -5.63 12.89
C GLU A 193 -15.33 -4.59 11.79
N GLU A 194 -14.20 -3.88 11.86
CA GLU A 194 -13.84 -2.90 10.84
C GLU A 194 -13.72 -3.54 9.45
N ARG A 195 -13.07 -4.71 9.38
CA ARG A 195 -12.99 -5.47 8.14
C ARG A 195 -14.37 -5.74 7.56
N ARG A 196 -15.34 -6.17 8.38
CA ARG A 196 -16.70 -6.44 7.90
C ARG A 196 -17.34 -5.17 7.32
N ARG A 197 -17.23 -4.04 8.03
CA ARG A 197 -17.73 -2.74 7.56
C ARG A 197 -17.07 -2.33 6.23
N LEU A 198 -15.76 -2.50 6.10
CA LEU A 198 -15.02 -2.20 4.87
C LEU A 198 -15.40 -3.14 3.72
N GLU A 199 -15.65 -4.42 4.01
CA GLU A 199 -16.09 -5.40 3.01
C GLU A 199 -17.51 -5.12 2.50
N GLU A 200 -18.37 -4.55 3.33
CA GLU A 200 -19.73 -4.08 2.99
C GLU A 200 -19.71 -2.75 2.20
N ALA A 201 -18.77 -1.86 2.51
CA ALA A 201 -18.58 -0.59 1.81
C ALA A 201 -17.86 -0.73 0.46
N ALA A 202 -17.40 -1.93 0.12
CA ALA A 202 -16.71 -2.21 -1.13
C ALA A 202 -17.67 -2.29 -2.32
N VAL A 203 -17.22 -1.74 -3.46
CA VAL A 203 -17.90 -1.70 -4.76
C VAL A 203 -17.25 -2.67 -5.73
#